data_AF-A0A8J7ZEE6-F1
#
_entry.id   AF-A0A8J7ZEE6-F1
#
_cell.length_a   1.000
_cell.length_b   1.000
_cell.length_c   1.000
_cell.angle_alpha   90.00
_cell.angle_beta   90.00
_cell.angle_gamma   90.00
#
_symmetry.space_group_name_H-M   'P 1'
#
loop_
_entity.id
_entity.type
_entity.pdbx_description
1 polymer ?
#
loop_
_entity_poly.entity_id
_entity_poly.type
_entity_poly.pdbx_seq_one_letter_code
_entity_poly.pdbx_strand_id
1 'polypeptide(L)'
;MEQTKIEKQITKVTEIETTEQEHLNKLESGETCSPNCPYCNSGDVYGMSRVVGYFSIIENWNRSKKAELKRRQQGNYWHDE
;
A
#
# COMPACT_ATOMS: atom_id res chain seq x y z
N MET A 1 19.92 -22.10 -34.73
CA MET A 1 19.01 -22.63 -33.68
C MET A 1 19.45 -22.30 -32.26
N GLU A 2 20.75 -22.06 -32.04
CA GLU A 2 21.31 -21.75 -30.72
C GLU A 2 21.14 -20.26 -30.33
N GLN A 3 21.35 -19.35 -31.29
CA GLN A 3 21.16 -17.90 -31.09
C GLN A 3 19.71 -17.53 -30.71
N THR A 4 18.72 -18.16 -31.35
CA THR A 4 17.30 -17.95 -31.04
C THR A 4 16.87 -18.49 -29.67
N LYS A 5 17.64 -19.41 -29.07
CA LYS A 5 17.40 -19.90 -27.70
C LYS A 5 17.96 -18.93 -26.67
N ILE A 6 19.12 -18.32 -26.96
CA ILE A 6 19.75 -17.29 -26.13
C ILE A 6 18.89 -16.02 -26.12
N GLU A 7 18.44 -15.55 -27.29
CA GLU A 7 17.56 -14.37 -27.39
C GLU A 7 16.28 -14.53 -26.57
N LYS A 8 15.62 -15.70 -26.65
CA LYS A 8 14.43 -16.03 -25.86
C LYS A 8 14.69 -16.07 -24.35
N GLN A 9 15.87 -16.53 -23.95
CA GLN A 9 16.26 -16.51 -22.54
C GLN A 9 16.50 -15.07 -22.06
N ILE A 10 17.14 -14.24 -22.86
CA ILE A 10 17.36 -12.81 -22.55
C ILE A 10 16.01 -12.09 -22.41
N THR A 11 15.06 -12.30 -23.34
CA THR A 11 13.73 -11.65 -23.26
C THR A 11 12.99 -12.04 -21.98
N LYS A 12 13.03 -13.32 -21.63
CA LYS A 12 12.41 -13.82 -20.40
C LYS A 12 13.05 -13.23 -19.14
N VAL A 13 14.37 -13.06 -19.12
CA VAL A 13 15.08 -12.45 -17.98
C VAL A 13 14.73 -10.97 -17.86
N THR A 14 14.69 -10.23 -18.97
CA THR A 14 14.30 -8.81 -18.96
C THR A 14 12.86 -8.59 -18.49
N GLU A 15 11.92 -9.48 -18.85
CA GLU A 15 10.53 -9.43 -18.37
C GLU A 15 10.44 -9.64 -16.85
N ILE A 16 11.26 -10.55 -16.30
CA ILE A 16 11.32 -10.82 -14.85
C ILE A 16 11.88 -9.61 -14.12
N GLU A 17 12.99 -9.04 -14.57
CA GLU A 17 13.59 -7.84 -13.97
C GLU A 17 12.63 -6.65 -13.97
N THR A 18 11.87 -6.44 -15.06
CA THR A 18 10.85 -5.38 -15.11
C THR A 18 9.71 -5.63 -14.11
N THR A 19 9.31 -6.89 -13.91
CA THR A 19 8.26 -7.25 -12.94
C THR A 19 8.72 -7.03 -11.49
N GLU A 20 9.99 -7.32 -11.19
CA GLU A 20 10.59 -7.08 -9.87
C GLU A 20 10.68 -5.58 -9.55
N GLN A 21 11.09 -4.77 -10.53
CA GLN A 21 11.16 -3.31 -10.39
C GLN A 21 9.79 -2.68 -10.17
N GLU A 22 8.77 -3.11 -10.90
CA GLU A 22 7.38 -2.67 -10.70
C GLU A 22 6.84 -3.03 -9.31
N HIS A 23 7.19 -4.23 -8.80
CA HIS A 23 6.78 -4.68 -7.47
C HIS A 23 7.43 -3.84 -6.37
N LEU A 24 8.72 -3.51 -6.50
CA LEU A 24 9.44 -2.63 -5.58
C LEU A 24 8.86 -1.21 -5.57
N ASN A 25 8.56 -0.66 -6.75
CA ASN A 25 7.93 0.66 -6.86
C ASN A 25 6.54 0.71 -6.21
N LYS A 26 5.76 -0.37 -6.30
CA LYS A 26 4.45 -0.50 -5.64
C LYS A 26 4.53 -0.64 -4.11
N LEU A 27 5.62 -1.21 -3.61
CA LEU A 27 5.91 -1.27 -2.17
C LEU A 27 6.27 0.13 -1.63
N GLU A 28 7.08 0.89 -2.37
CA GLU A 28 7.47 2.25 -1.99
C GLU A 28 6.30 3.25 -2.05
N SER A 29 5.36 3.07 -2.98
CA SER A 29 4.13 3.88 -3.07
C SER A 29 3.10 3.57 -1.99
N GLY A 30 3.31 2.51 -1.18
CA GLY A 30 2.36 2.07 -0.15
C GLY A 30 1.07 1.45 -0.69
N GLU A 31 1.01 1.15 -1.99
CA GLU A 31 -0.17 0.63 -2.68
C GLU A 31 -0.45 -0.87 -2.38
N THR A 32 0.49 -1.57 -1.73
CA THR A 32 0.43 -3.03 -1.48
C THR A 32 0.10 -3.43 -0.05
N CYS A 33 -0.38 -2.52 0.80
CA CYS A 33 -0.89 -2.92 2.11
C CYS A 33 -2.29 -3.52 1.94
N SER A 34 -2.36 -4.80 1.54
CA SER A 34 -3.61 -5.53 1.54
C SER A 34 -4.15 -5.59 2.97
N PRO A 35 -5.44 -5.30 3.20
CA PRO A 35 -6.02 -5.24 4.54
C PRO A 35 -6.23 -6.67 5.07
N ASN A 36 -5.14 -7.36 5.38
CA ASN A 36 -5.13 -8.71 5.93
C ASN A 36 -4.35 -8.71 7.24
N CYS A 37 -4.83 -9.51 8.20
CA CYS A 37 -4.11 -9.71 9.46
C CYS A 37 -2.76 -10.42 9.19
N PRO A 38 -1.61 -9.87 9.61
CA PRO A 38 -0.31 -10.47 9.34
C PRO A 38 -0.08 -11.81 10.09
N TYR A 39 -0.90 -12.12 11.10
CA TYR A 39 -0.77 -13.34 11.89
C TYR A 39 -1.56 -14.52 11.31
N CYS A 40 -2.82 -14.30 10.90
CA CYS A 40 -3.71 -15.37 10.43
C CYS A 40 -4.20 -15.19 8.99
N ASN A 41 -3.75 -14.12 8.30
CA ASN A 41 -4.15 -13.73 6.96
C ASN A 41 -5.66 -13.49 6.75
N SER A 42 -6.43 -13.37 7.85
CA SER A 42 -7.86 -13.05 7.79
C SER A 42 -8.09 -11.68 7.16
N GLY A 43 -9.11 -11.57 6.31
CA GLY A 43 -9.62 -10.31 5.77
C GLY A 43 -10.65 -9.62 6.67
N ASP A 44 -10.99 -10.21 7.82
CA ASP A 44 -11.86 -9.58 8.84
C ASP A 44 -11.07 -8.54 9.64
N VAL A 45 -10.80 -7.42 8.99
CA VAL A 45 -10.11 -6.25 9.57
C VAL A 45 -10.93 -4.99 9.33
N TYR A 46 -10.69 -3.97 10.17
CA TYR A 46 -11.44 -2.71 10.14
C TYR A 46 -10.47 -1.52 10.07
N GLY A 47 -10.87 -0.46 9.37
CA GLY A 47 -10.15 0.80 9.37
C GLY A 47 -10.35 1.53 10.69
N MET A 48 -9.27 1.94 11.35
CA MET A 48 -9.33 2.72 12.59
C MET A 48 -8.56 4.03 12.44
N SER A 49 -9.08 5.11 13.01
CA SER A 49 -8.40 6.41 13.04
C SER A 49 -8.53 7.08 14.40
N ARG A 50 -7.53 7.88 14.76
CA ARG A 50 -7.54 8.68 15.99
C ARG A 50 -8.43 9.91 15.81
N VAL A 51 -9.26 10.18 16.80
CA VAL A 51 -10.10 11.39 16.88
C VAL A 51 -9.49 12.31 17.94
N VAL A 52 -10.27 12.86 18.87
CA VAL A 52 -9.79 13.75 19.94
C VAL A 52 -9.25 12.89 21.09
N GLY A 53 -8.11 12.22 20.85
CA GLY A 53 -7.38 11.48 21.87
C GLY A 53 -7.65 9.97 21.95
N TYR A 54 -8.74 9.46 21.35
CA TYR A 54 -9.05 8.02 21.32
C TYR A 54 -9.15 7.48 19.88
N PHE A 55 -9.03 6.16 19.72
CA PHE A 55 -9.19 5.46 18.45
C PHE A 55 -10.64 5.02 18.24
N SER A 56 -11.12 5.13 16.99
CA SER A 56 -12.45 4.69 16.59
C SER A 56 -12.42 4.00 15.24
N ILE A 57 -13.32 3.03 15.06
CA ILE A 57 -13.60 2.33 13.80
C ILE A 57 -14.26 3.31 12.82
N ILE A 58 -13.69 3.45 11.63
CA ILE A 58 -14.07 4.44 10.59
C ILE A 58 -15.40 4.04 9.92
N GLU A 59 -15.65 2.74 9.75
CA GLU A 59 -16.85 2.19 9.12
C GLU A 59 -18.12 2.68 9.84
N ASN A 60 -18.05 2.76 11.17
CA ASN A 60 -19.13 3.22 12.06
C ASN A 60 -19.32 4.75 12.06
N TRP A 61 -18.48 5.52 11.38
CA TRP A 61 -18.61 6.97 11.34
C TRP A 61 -19.75 7.41 10.43
N ASN A 62 -20.43 8.48 10.83
CA ASN A 62 -21.42 9.14 9.99
C ASN A 62 -20.76 9.84 8.78
N ARG A 63 -21.59 10.28 7.83
CA ARG A 63 -21.14 10.92 6.58
C ARG A 63 -20.28 12.17 6.82
N SER A 64 -20.61 12.97 7.84
CA SER A 64 -19.87 14.21 8.14
C SER A 64 -18.47 13.92 8.68
N LYS A 65 -18.28 12.89 9.51
CA LYS A 65 -16.94 12.49 9.99
C LYS A 65 -16.10 11.83 8.91
N LYS A 66 -16.70 11.03 8.01
CA LYS A 66 -15.98 10.52 6.82
C LYS A 66 -15.51 11.67 5.91
N ALA A 67 -16.32 12.73 5.77
CA ALA A 67 -15.93 13.92 5.01
C ALA A 67 -14.84 14.74 5.70
N GLU A 68 -14.87 14.84 7.03
CA GLU A 68 -13.79 15.46 7.83
C GLU A 68 -12.48 14.69 7.66
N LEU A 69 -12.50 13.36 7.78
CA LEU A 69 -11.33 12.50 7.57
C LEU A 69 -10.66 12.76 6.22
N LYS A 70 -11.46 12.83 5.14
CA LYS A 70 -10.98 13.10 3.79
C LYS A 70 -10.30 14.47 3.64
N ARG A 71 -10.67 15.44 4.48
CA ARG A 71 -10.12 16.81 4.47
C ARG A 71 -8.94 17.00 5.42
N ARG A 72 -8.58 15.99 6.22
CA ARG A 72 -7.39 16.07 7.07
C ARG A 72 -6.17 16.25 6.18
N GLN A 73 -5.40 17.29 6.48
CA GLN A 73 -4.10 17.50 5.85
C GLN A 73 -3.07 16.62 6.56
N GLN A 74 -2.12 16.09 5.79
CA GLN A 74 -0.90 15.54 6.37
C GLN A 74 -0.13 16.72 6.97
N GLY A 75 -0.05 16.77 8.30
CA GLY A 75 0.78 17.77 8.97
C GLY A 75 2.22 17.30 9.00
N ASN A 76 3.17 18.21 8.76
CA ASN A 76 4.55 17.99 9.19
C ASN A 76 4.63 18.38 10.67
N TYR A 77 4.58 17.39 11.55
CA TYR A 77 4.63 17.58 13.01
C TYR A 77 6.04 17.46 13.57
N TRP A 78 7.04 17.25 12.70
CA TRP A 78 8.43 17.34 13.06
C TRP A 78 8.78 18.83 13.10
N HIS A 79 9.15 19.34 14.27
CA HIS A 79 9.73 20.66 14.38
C HIS A 79 11.11 20.63 13.72
N ASP A 80 11.30 21.43 12.68
CA ASP A 80 12.65 21.83 12.24
C ASP A 80 13.16 22.82 13.30
N GLU A 81 14.14 22.42 14.10
CA GLU A 81 14.90 23.29 15.01
C GLU A 81 15.77 24.30 14.25
#